data_AF-A0A017TJ23-F1
#
_entry.id   AF-A0A017TJ23-F1
#
_cell.length_a   1.000
_cell.length_b   1.000
_cell.length_c   1.000
_cell.angle_alpha   90.00
_cell.angle_beta   90.00
_cell.angle_gamma   90.00
#
_symmetry.space_group_name_H-M   'P 1'
#
loop_
_entity.id
_entity.type
_entity.pdbx_description
1 polymer ?
#
loop_
_entity_poly.entity_id
_entity_poly.type
_entity_poly.pdbx_seq_one_letter_code
_entity_poly.pdbx_strand_id
1 'polypeptide(L)'
;MVSDPETPDTAPAPPAAPAPAPAPAPAPAPTPADTVTAPAWTRGNLVLTRAVLDAVAADAIAAYLRDEEACGYLLGPAAEPLLLDEHVRMDNLANKLHALDPERYFRTARSFFAFNEKRFDDAFRRGAAAGRPVKVLYHSHLDVGAYFSPTDAAVMSGGEPPAHEGAPVTLGPGPAWPLAFLVVSVTRAPGAPGAPGAPGAPGAPGAPGAPDAPGAPRAPDASGAPRPPGAPDGNGDLPRIDDHRLFCWDGHSFAPSSFTLAD
;
A
#
# COMPACT_ATOMS: atom_id res chain seq x y z
N MET A 1 25.76 -54.08 -43.21
CA MET A 1 25.20 -54.18 -41.84
C MET A 1 25.67 -52.92 -41.13
N VAL A 2 24.91 -51.85 -41.37
CA VAL A 2 24.05 -51.13 -40.41
C VAL A 2 24.89 -50.49 -39.30
N SER A 3 25.13 -49.18 -39.45
CA SER A 3 25.59 -48.30 -38.40
C SER A 3 24.43 -48.04 -37.44
N ASP A 4 24.61 -48.32 -36.16
CA ASP A 4 23.67 -47.93 -35.11
C ASP A 4 23.76 -46.41 -34.84
N PRO A 5 22.64 -45.72 -34.60
CA PRO A 5 22.63 -44.29 -34.28
C PRO A 5 22.95 -44.06 -32.79
N GLU A 6 23.88 -43.13 -32.50
CA GLU A 6 24.14 -42.64 -31.15
C GLU A 6 22.88 -41.98 -30.55
N THR A 7 22.46 -42.48 -29.40
CA THR A 7 21.51 -41.81 -28.50
C THR A 7 22.14 -40.55 -27.88
N PRO A 8 21.45 -39.39 -27.86
CA PRO A 8 21.98 -38.20 -27.21
C PRO A 8 21.99 -38.38 -25.68
N ASP A 9 23.19 -38.23 -25.12
CA ASP A 9 23.46 -38.22 -23.68
C ASP A 9 22.68 -37.06 -23.02
N THR A 10 21.66 -37.41 -22.24
CA THR A 10 20.88 -36.42 -21.49
C THR A 10 21.56 -36.26 -20.13
N ALA A 11 22.31 -35.17 -19.97
CA ALA A 11 22.97 -34.86 -18.70
C ALA A 11 21.94 -34.83 -17.55
N PRO A 12 22.25 -35.40 -16.38
CA PRO A 12 21.35 -35.42 -15.24
C PRO A 12 21.11 -33.99 -14.73
N ALA A 13 19.84 -33.69 -14.39
CA ALA A 13 19.45 -32.42 -13.81
C ALA A 13 20.24 -32.15 -12.51
N PRO A 14 20.66 -30.89 -12.25
CA PRO A 14 21.38 -30.55 -11.04
C PRO A 14 20.53 -30.83 -9.80
N PRO A 15 21.14 -31.24 -8.67
CA PRO A 15 20.40 -31.49 -7.44
C PRO A 15 19.70 -30.22 -6.96
N ALA A 16 18.47 -30.37 -6.46
CA ALA A 16 17.71 -29.28 -5.90
C ALA A 16 18.51 -28.56 -4.79
N ALA A 17 18.50 -27.23 -4.84
CA ALA A 17 19.14 -26.40 -3.83
C ALA A 17 18.55 -26.73 -2.43
N PRO A 18 19.38 -26.73 -1.37
CA PRO A 18 18.88 -26.94 -0.01
C PRO A 18 17.85 -25.86 0.34
N ALA A 19 16.78 -26.25 1.02
CA ALA A 19 15.77 -25.31 1.49
C ALA A 19 16.44 -24.17 2.30
N PRO A 20 16.03 -22.90 2.09
CA PRO A 20 16.60 -21.78 2.83
C PRO A 20 16.35 -21.96 4.33
N ALA A 21 17.33 -21.57 5.15
CA ALA A 21 17.20 -21.60 6.60
C ALA A 21 16.01 -20.72 7.03
N PRO A 22 15.25 -21.13 8.07
CA PRO A 22 14.13 -20.33 8.56
C PRO A 22 14.60 -18.93 8.94
N ALA A 23 13.75 -17.93 8.69
CA ALA A 23 13.92 -16.58 9.17
C ALA A 23 14.34 -16.58 10.65
N PRO A 24 15.25 -15.68 11.09
CA PRO A 24 15.53 -15.54 12.51
C PRO A 24 14.21 -15.26 13.23
N ALA A 25 13.92 -16.06 14.27
CA ALA A 25 12.73 -15.90 15.08
C ALA A 25 12.64 -14.44 15.59
N PRO A 26 11.43 -13.87 15.68
CA PRO A 26 11.25 -12.56 16.30
C PRO A 26 11.89 -12.57 17.70
N ALA A 27 12.47 -11.44 18.09
CA ALA A 27 13.06 -11.29 19.42
C ALA A 27 12.05 -11.73 20.50
N PRO A 28 12.50 -12.36 21.60
CA PRO A 28 11.60 -12.84 22.63
C PRO A 28 10.73 -11.68 23.13
N ALA A 29 9.42 -11.92 23.21
CA ALA A 29 8.47 -10.96 23.73
C ALA A 29 8.93 -10.46 25.11
N PRO A 30 8.78 -9.16 25.43
CA PRO A 30 9.04 -8.67 26.78
C PRO A 30 8.25 -9.50 27.78
N THR A 31 8.92 -9.91 28.87
CA THR A 31 8.32 -10.68 29.96
C THR A 31 7.09 -9.93 30.48
N PRO A 32 5.93 -10.58 30.70
CA PRO A 32 4.73 -9.88 31.13
C PRO A 32 4.97 -9.29 32.51
N ALA A 33 5.15 -7.96 32.55
CA ALA A 33 5.07 -7.19 33.77
C ALA A 33 3.63 -7.25 34.29
N ASP A 34 3.52 -7.31 35.62
CA ASP A 34 2.31 -7.28 36.44
C ASP A 34 1.11 -6.62 35.78
N THR A 35 -0.08 -7.22 35.89
CA THR A 35 -1.38 -6.78 35.34
C THR A 35 -1.56 -5.25 35.27
N VAL A 36 -1.01 -4.65 34.21
CA VAL A 36 -1.29 -3.28 33.81
C VAL A 36 -2.63 -3.35 33.11
N THR A 37 -3.65 -2.72 33.67
CA THR A 37 -4.92 -2.50 32.97
C THR A 37 -4.59 -1.92 31.59
N ALA A 38 -4.99 -2.62 30.52
CA ALA A 38 -4.71 -2.20 29.16
C ALA A 38 -5.12 -0.73 28.95
N PRO A 39 -4.31 0.09 28.25
CA PRO A 39 -4.61 1.50 28.07
C PRO A 39 -5.99 1.76 27.48
N ALA A 40 -6.61 2.90 27.81
CA ALA A 40 -8.00 3.18 27.39
C ALA A 40 -8.19 3.13 25.87
N TRP A 41 -7.21 3.64 25.10
CA TRP A 41 -7.26 3.71 23.64
C TRP A 41 -7.29 2.34 22.95
N THR A 42 -6.87 1.25 23.61
CA THR A 42 -6.93 -0.10 23.02
C THR A 42 -8.34 -0.68 23.00
N ARG A 43 -9.34 0.06 23.53
CA ARG A 43 -10.75 -0.29 23.52
C ARG A 43 -11.58 0.57 22.56
N GLY A 44 -10.94 1.44 21.78
CA GLY A 44 -11.61 2.32 20.82
C GLY A 44 -12.18 3.60 21.43
N ASN A 45 -13.23 4.12 20.81
CA ASN A 45 -13.85 5.42 21.13
C ASN A 45 -12.83 6.56 21.13
N LEU A 46 -11.88 6.49 20.20
CA LEU A 46 -10.87 7.52 20.04
C LEU A 46 -11.48 8.82 19.56
N VAL A 47 -10.82 9.92 19.87
CA VAL A 47 -11.18 11.25 19.38
C VAL A 47 -10.01 11.77 18.56
N LEU A 48 -10.21 11.97 17.26
CA LEU A 48 -9.19 12.51 16.38
C LEU A 48 -9.48 13.98 16.12
N THR A 49 -8.48 14.85 16.26
CA THR A 49 -8.62 16.20 15.73
C THR A 49 -8.78 16.17 14.20
N ARG A 50 -9.52 17.13 13.65
CA ARG A 50 -9.67 17.27 12.19
C ARG A 50 -8.31 17.35 11.49
N ALA A 51 -7.39 18.11 12.07
CA ALA A 51 -6.02 18.27 11.57
C ALA A 51 -5.25 16.94 11.47
N VAL A 52 -5.38 16.05 12.45
CA VAL A 52 -4.73 14.73 12.41
C VAL A 52 -5.32 13.87 11.29
N LEU A 53 -6.64 13.81 11.18
CA LEU A 53 -7.26 12.98 10.14
C LEU A 53 -6.94 13.53 8.73
N ASP A 54 -6.85 14.85 8.58
CA ASP A 54 -6.44 15.49 7.32
C ASP A 54 -4.95 15.23 7.00
N ALA A 55 -4.07 15.20 8.01
CA ALA A 55 -2.66 14.85 7.83
C ALA A 55 -2.48 13.38 7.41
N VAL A 56 -3.24 12.47 8.02
CA VAL A 56 -3.29 11.05 7.60
C VAL A 56 -3.78 10.94 6.15
N ALA A 57 -4.85 11.66 5.81
CA ALA A 57 -5.39 11.66 4.44
C ALA A 57 -4.38 12.18 3.42
N ALA A 58 -3.68 13.27 3.73
CA ALA A 58 -2.65 13.84 2.87
C ALA A 58 -1.47 12.87 2.66
N ASP A 59 -1.01 12.18 3.71
CA ASP A 59 0.06 11.20 3.58
C ASP A 59 -0.37 9.96 2.79
N ALA A 60 -1.58 9.45 3.03
CA ALA A 60 -2.15 8.33 2.29
C ALA A 60 -2.29 8.65 0.79
N ILE A 61 -2.79 9.84 0.45
CA ILE A 61 -2.87 10.33 -0.94
C ILE A 61 -1.47 10.47 -1.56
N ALA A 62 -0.51 11.03 -0.82
CA ALA A 62 0.86 11.19 -1.31
C ALA A 62 1.53 9.83 -1.56
N ALA A 63 1.26 8.82 -0.73
CA ALA A 63 1.77 7.45 -0.90
C ALA A 63 1.08 6.73 -2.07
N TYR A 64 -0.23 6.88 -2.24
CA TYR A 64 -0.96 6.39 -3.41
C TYR A 64 -0.32 6.89 -4.72
N LEU A 65 0.07 8.17 -4.79
CA LEU A 65 0.74 8.73 -5.97
C LEU A 65 2.13 8.12 -6.25
N ARG A 66 2.74 7.46 -5.28
CA ARG A 66 3.99 6.69 -5.43
C ARG A 66 3.77 5.20 -5.65
N ASP A 67 2.51 4.77 -5.75
CA ASP A 67 2.12 3.35 -5.78
C ASP A 67 2.51 2.58 -4.51
N GLU A 68 2.41 3.24 -3.35
CA GLU A 68 2.80 2.70 -2.04
C GLU A 68 1.71 2.89 -0.99
N GLU A 69 1.55 1.91 -0.10
CA GLU A 69 0.85 2.10 1.16
C GLU A 69 1.62 3.11 2.04
N ALA A 70 0.92 4.09 2.58
CA ALA A 70 1.41 4.91 3.67
C ALA A 70 1.42 4.10 4.97
N CYS A 71 2.35 4.41 5.87
CA CYS A 71 2.31 3.94 7.25
C CYS A 71 2.85 5.00 8.21
N GLY A 72 2.37 4.97 9.45
CA GLY A 72 2.78 5.94 10.46
C GLY A 72 2.04 5.73 11.77
N TYR A 73 2.13 6.68 12.67
CA TYR A 73 1.51 6.58 13.99
C TYR A 73 0.96 7.91 14.48
N LEU A 74 -0.02 7.83 15.38
CA LEU A 74 -0.71 8.97 15.95
C LEU A 74 -0.48 9.03 17.46
N LEU A 75 -0.31 10.25 17.95
CA LEU A 75 -0.07 10.55 19.36
C LEU A 75 -1.10 11.54 19.87
N GLY A 76 -1.19 11.61 21.20
CA GLY A 76 -1.92 12.67 21.89
C GLY A 76 -1.51 12.74 23.35
N PRO A 77 -1.98 13.75 24.10
CA PRO A 77 -1.60 13.95 25.48
C PRO A 77 -1.99 12.74 26.35
N ALA A 78 -1.13 12.41 27.32
CA ALA A 78 -1.38 11.33 28.28
C ALA A 78 -2.55 11.68 29.22
N ALA A 79 -2.75 12.97 29.49
CA ALA A 79 -3.85 13.47 30.32
C ALA A 79 -5.23 13.28 29.68
N GLU A 80 -5.31 13.10 28.35
CA GLU A 80 -6.55 12.85 27.62
C GLU A 80 -6.40 11.53 26.85
N PRO A 81 -6.66 10.37 27.50
CA PRO A 81 -6.27 9.06 26.98
C PRO A 81 -6.82 8.72 25.59
N LEU A 82 -7.95 9.31 25.20
CA LEU A 82 -8.63 9.02 23.92
C LEU A 82 -8.33 10.04 22.81
N LEU A 83 -7.73 11.19 23.13
CA LEU A 83 -7.47 12.25 22.15
C LEU A 83 -6.22 11.95 21.31
N LEU A 84 -6.30 12.22 20.01
CA LEU A 84 -5.22 12.18 19.03
C LEU A 84 -5.10 13.53 18.33
N ASP A 85 -3.98 14.22 18.55
CA ASP A 85 -3.71 15.58 18.07
C ASP A 85 -2.41 15.70 17.26
N GLU A 86 -1.67 14.62 17.09
CA GLU A 86 -0.45 14.60 16.28
C GLU A 86 -0.35 13.37 15.39
N HIS A 87 0.12 13.61 14.18
CA HIS A 87 0.43 12.63 13.14
C HIS A 87 1.94 12.58 12.91
N VAL A 88 2.48 11.36 12.82
CA VAL A 88 3.87 11.13 12.41
C VAL A 88 3.91 10.05 11.33
N ARG A 89 4.39 10.43 10.15
CA ARG A 89 4.66 9.51 9.03
C ARG A 89 5.87 8.64 9.32
N MET A 90 5.83 7.39 8.84
CA MET A 90 6.99 6.50 8.72
C MET A 90 7.30 6.19 7.24
N ASP A 91 8.52 5.75 6.99
CA ASP A 91 8.91 5.23 5.67
C ASP A 91 8.42 3.78 5.52
N ASN A 92 7.71 3.49 4.43
CA ASN A 92 7.40 2.12 4.05
C ASN A 92 8.67 1.44 3.48
N LEU A 93 9.13 0.39 4.15
CA LEU A 93 10.33 -0.38 3.81
C LEU A 93 10.04 -1.58 2.91
N ALA A 94 8.78 -1.87 2.56
CA ALA A 94 8.39 -3.07 1.82
C ALA A 94 9.15 -3.22 0.49
N ASN A 95 9.26 -2.16 -0.33
CA ASN A 95 10.03 -2.21 -1.57
C ASN A 95 11.53 -2.50 -1.35
N LYS A 96 12.12 -2.02 -0.25
CA LYS A 96 13.52 -2.29 0.10
C LYS A 96 13.72 -3.76 0.51
N LEU A 97 12.76 -4.33 1.24
CA LEU A 97 12.78 -5.73 1.64
C LEU A 97 12.56 -6.66 0.44
N HIS A 98 11.58 -6.34 -0.41
CA HIS A 98 11.31 -7.07 -1.66
C HIS A 98 12.54 -7.11 -2.58
N ALA A 99 13.24 -5.97 -2.72
CA ALA A 99 14.47 -5.91 -3.51
C ALA A 99 15.63 -6.75 -2.92
N LEU A 100 15.63 -6.97 -1.59
CA LEU A 100 16.67 -7.75 -0.92
C LEU A 100 16.40 -9.26 -1.02
N ASP A 101 15.15 -9.67 -0.85
CA ASP A 101 14.73 -11.08 -0.87
C ASP A 101 13.27 -11.16 -1.36
N PRO A 102 13.04 -11.23 -2.69
CA PRO A 102 11.70 -11.21 -3.27
C PRO A 102 10.92 -12.50 -3.07
N GLU A 103 11.60 -13.63 -2.78
CA GLU A 103 10.92 -14.88 -2.46
C GLU A 103 10.29 -14.79 -1.06
N ARG A 104 11.04 -14.29 -0.08
CA ARG A 104 10.55 -14.10 1.27
C ARG A 104 9.57 -12.93 1.40
N TYR A 105 9.88 -11.81 0.77
CA TYR A 105 9.09 -10.58 0.82
C TYR A 105 8.35 -10.38 -0.51
N PHE A 106 7.52 -11.35 -0.90
CA PHE A 106 6.87 -11.37 -2.22
C PHE A 106 5.89 -10.20 -2.48
N ARG A 107 5.45 -9.49 -1.44
CA ARG A 107 4.63 -8.28 -1.58
C ARG A 107 5.49 -7.02 -1.64
N THR A 108 5.10 -6.11 -2.52
CA THR A 108 5.70 -4.79 -2.66
C THR A 108 5.00 -3.77 -1.77
N ALA A 109 5.50 -2.54 -1.76
CA ALA A 109 4.87 -1.44 -1.03
C ALA A 109 3.44 -1.13 -1.49
N ARG A 110 2.98 -1.61 -2.66
CA ARG A 110 1.62 -1.40 -3.14
C ARG A 110 0.56 -2.11 -2.30
N SER A 111 0.89 -3.27 -1.71
CA SER A 111 -0.05 -4.15 -1.01
C SER A 111 0.47 -4.65 0.34
N PHE A 112 1.52 -4.00 0.84
CA PHE A 112 2.12 -4.31 2.12
C PHE A 112 2.90 -3.11 2.65
N PHE A 113 2.96 -2.99 3.97
CA PHE A 113 3.85 -2.07 4.63
C PHE A 113 4.80 -2.79 5.58
N ALA A 114 6.04 -2.31 5.60
CA ALA A 114 7.02 -2.67 6.62
C ALA A 114 7.63 -1.38 7.17
N PHE A 115 8.01 -1.39 8.45
CA PHE A 115 8.63 -0.24 9.09
C PHE A 115 9.79 -0.70 9.98
N ASN A 116 10.64 0.25 10.38
CA ASN A 116 11.74 -0.06 11.28
C ASN A 116 11.22 -0.18 12.72
N GLU A 117 11.00 -1.41 13.17
CA GLU A 117 10.46 -1.71 14.52
C GLU A 117 11.28 -1.07 15.63
N LYS A 118 12.62 -1.08 15.54
CA LYS A 118 13.46 -0.44 16.55
C LYS A 118 13.22 1.07 16.64
N ARG A 119 13.15 1.76 15.49
CA ARG A 119 12.87 3.21 15.46
C ARG A 119 11.47 3.51 16.00
N PHE A 120 10.50 2.65 15.68
CA PHE A 120 9.14 2.78 16.20
C PHE A 120 9.09 2.57 17.72
N ASP A 121 9.76 1.53 18.24
CA ASP A 121 9.87 1.24 19.67
C ASP A 121 10.55 2.39 20.45
N ASP A 122 11.63 2.95 19.89
CA ASP A 122 12.29 4.13 20.46
C ASP A 122 11.33 5.35 20.47
N ALA A 123 10.51 5.53 19.43
CA ALA A 123 9.50 6.58 19.38
C ALA A 123 8.34 6.35 20.36
N PHE A 124 7.88 5.12 20.51
CA PHE A 124 6.85 4.71 21.46
C PHE A 124 7.27 5.04 22.89
N ARG A 125 8.48 4.62 23.31
CA ARG A 125 9.03 4.92 24.63
C ARG A 125 9.23 6.42 24.86
N ARG A 126 9.78 7.13 23.87
CA ARG A 126 9.98 8.59 23.95
C ARG A 126 8.66 9.34 24.12
N GLY A 127 7.64 8.97 23.34
CA GLY A 127 6.31 9.56 23.43
C GLY A 127 5.70 9.40 24.82
N ALA A 128 5.73 8.18 25.37
CA ALA A 128 5.26 7.92 26.73
C ALA A 128 6.02 8.76 27.78
N ALA A 129 7.35 8.81 27.70
CA ALA A 129 8.18 9.60 28.62
C ALA A 129 7.94 11.11 28.51
N ALA A 130 7.55 11.60 27.32
CA ALA A 130 7.21 12.99 27.07
C ALA A 130 5.74 13.34 27.42
N GLY A 131 4.97 12.41 27.99
CA GLY A 131 3.55 12.62 28.27
C GLY A 131 2.66 12.68 27.02
N ARG A 132 3.16 12.15 25.89
CA ARG A 132 2.45 12.07 24.60
C ARG A 132 2.56 10.65 24.03
N PRO A 133 1.91 9.65 24.65
CA PRO A 133 2.01 8.27 24.20
C PRO A 133 1.52 8.10 22.76
N VAL A 134 2.14 7.17 22.05
CA VAL A 134 1.63 6.66 20.78
C VAL A 134 0.40 5.79 21.09
N LYS A 135 -0.72 6.06 20.41
CA LYS A 135 -1.99 5.36 20.68
C LYS A 135 -2.49 4.58 19.47
N VAL A 136 -2.13 5.02 18.26
CA VAL A 136 -2.57 4.39 17.00
C VAL A 136 -1.40 4.18 16.05
N LEU A 137 -1.36 3.01 15.42
CA LEU A 137 -0.60 2.77 14.19
C LEU A 137 -1.58 2.87 13.00
N TYR A 138 -1.22 3.56 11.93
CA TYR A 138 -2.04 3.61 10.72
C TYR A 138 -1.28 3.10 9.50
N HIS A 139 -2.04 2.58 8.53
CA HIS A 139 -1.59 2.39 7.17
C HIS A 139 -2.72 2.67 6.17
N SER A 140 -2.39 2.75 4.88
CA SER A 140 -3.37 2.95 3.82
C SER A 140 -3.41 1.79 2.83
N HIS A 141 -4.57 1.52 2.27
CA HIS A 141 -4.75 0.60 1.15
C HIS A 141 -5.02 1.34 -0.16
N LEU A 142 -4.54 0.78 -1.27
CA LEU A 142 -4.74 1.31 -2.61
C LEU A 142 -5.85 0.53 -3.32
N ASP A 143 -6.87 1.22 -3.80
CA ASP A 143 -7.96 0.69 -4.65
C ASP A 143 -8.80 -0.44 -4.01
N VAL A 144 -8.66 -0.65 -2.70
CA VAL A 144 -9.44 -1.61 -1.91
C VAL A 144 -9.91 -0.97 -0.60
N GLY A 145 -10.93 -1.53 0.03
CA GLY A 145 -11.54 -0.96 1.23
C GLY A 145 -10.63 -0.93 2.46
N ALA A 146 -11.04 -0.16 3.48
CA ALA A 146 -10.35 -0.04 4.76
C ALA A 146 -10.69 -1.24 5.66
N TYR A 147 -10.13 -2.41 5.37
CA TYR A 147 -10.24 -3.62 6.21
C TYR A 147 -8.89 -3.99 6.79
N PHE A 148 -8.88 -4.76 7.88
CA PHE A 148 -7.64 -5.36 8.38
C PHE A 148 -7.41 -6.68 7.65
N SER A 149 -6.40 -6.76 6.77
CA SER A 149 -6.19 -7.98 5.97
C SER A 149 -5.71 -9.15 6.85
N PRO A 150 -5.85 -10.41 6.40
CA PRO A 150 -5.27 -11.54 7.10
C PRO A 150 -3.76 -11.39 7.33
N THR A 151 -3.06 -10.74 6.41
CA THR A 151 -1.63 -10.44 6.55
C THR A 151 -1.37 -9.40 7.61
N ASP A 152 -2.13 -8.29 7.64
CA ASP A 152 -2.01 -7.28 8.69
C ASP A 152 -2.30 -7.89 10.05
N ALA A 153 -3.34 -8.72 10.14
CA ALA A 153 -3.71 -9.43 11.35
C ALA A 153 -2.56 -10.32 11.86
N ALA A 154 -1.93 -11.11 10.97
CA ALA A 154 -0.82 -11.95 11.36
C ALA A 154 0.40 -11.14 11.81
N VAL A 155 0.83 -10.16 11.03
CA VAL A 155 2.03 -9.35 11.36
C VAL A 155 1.80 -8.53 12.63
N MET A 156 0.67 -7.83 12.72
CA MET A 156 0.38 -6.95 13.87
C MET A 156 0.06 -7.73 15.14
N SER A 157 -0.29 -9.02 15.08
CA SER A 157 -0.44 -9.87 16.27
C SER A 157 0.83 -10.62 16.66
N GLY A 158 1.95 -10.41 15.96
CA GLY A 158 3.20 -11.15 16.17
C GLY A 158 3.11 -12.63 15.74
N GLY A 159 2.21 -12.94 14.82
CA GLY A 159 2.03 -14.26 14.24
C GLY A 159 2.86 -14.48 12.97
N GLU A 160 2.40 -15.40 12.14
CA GLU A 160 3.07 -15.80 10.91
C GLU A 160 2.28 -15.31 9.68
N PRO A 161 2.81 -14.35 8.90
CA PRO A 161 2.20 -13.93 7.65
C PRO A 161 2.27 -15.07 6.60
N PRO A 162 1.50 -14.98 5.51
CA PRO A 162 1.46 -16.04 4.52
C PRO A 162 2.82 -16.19 3.83
N ALA A 163 3.25 -17.41 3.56
CA ALA A 163 4.54 -17.68 2.88
C ALA A 163 4.53 -17.32 1.39
N HIS A 164 3.34 -17.32 0.77
CA HIS A 164 3.09 -16.90 -0.60
C HIS A 164 1.64 -16.40 -0.73
N GLU A 165 1.29 -15.76 -1.85
CA GLU A 165 -0.06 -15.27 -2.07
C GLU A 165 -1.10 -16.41 -1.95
N GLY A 166 -2.17 -16.17 -1.20
CA GLY A 166 -3.21 -17.16 -0.92
C GLY A 166 -2.86 -18.25 0.12
N ALA A 167 -1.65 -18.26 0.69
CA ALA A 167 -1.30 -19.19 1.78
C ALA A 167 -2.09 -18.86 3.07
N PRO A 168 -2.29 -19.85 3.98
CA PRO A 168 -2.85 -19.57 5.29
C PRO A 168 -1.93 -18.66 6.13
N VAL A 169 -2.52 -18.00 7.12
CA VAL A 169 -1.82 -17.16 8.11
C VAL A 169 -2.05 -17.71 9.51
N THR A 170 -1.14 -17.41 10.43
CA THR A 170 -1.28 -17.73 11.85
C THR A 170 -1.33 -16.43 12.65
N LEU A 171 -2.36 -16.23 13.47
CA LEU A 171 -2.40 -15.11 14.41
C LEU A 171 -1.50 -15.40 15.61
N GLY A 172 -0.77 -14.38 16.05
CA GLY A 172 0.03 -14.45 17.26
C GLY A 172 -0.79 -14.13 18.52
N PRO A 173 -0.12 -14.01 19.67
CA PRO A 173 -0.78 -13.77 20.96
C PRO A 173 -1.37 -12.35 21.11
N GLY A 174 -1.03 -11.43 20.20
CA GLY A 174 -1.50 -10.06 20.21
C GLY A 174 -0.39 -9.05 19.89
N PRO A 175 -0.74 -7.77 19.74
CA PRO A 175 0.20 -6.77 19.29
C PRO A 175 1.31 -6.49 20.30
N ALA A 176 2.53 -6.33 19.79
CA ALA A 176 3.73 -6.05 20.59
C ALA A 176 3.64 -4.71 21.34
N TRP A 177 2.86 -3.76 20.79
CA TRP A 177 2.52 -2.50 21.43
C TRP A 177 1.01 -2.43 21.69
N PRO A 178 0.57 -1.89 22.84
CA PRO A 178 -0.86 -1.75 23.15
C PRO A 178 -1.45 -0.58 22.35
N LEU A 179 -1.75 -0.79 21.07
CA LEU A 179 -2.22 0.24 20.14
C LEU A 179 -3.60 -0.13 19.58
N ALA A 180 -4.33 0.89 19.12
CA ALA A 180 -5.38 0.71 18.13
C ALA A 180 -4.81 0.88 16.71
N PHE A 181 -5.54 0.45 15.69
CA PHE A 181 -5.07 0.42 14.32
C PHE A 181 -6.04 1.14 13.40
N LEU A 182 -5.56 2.11 12.62
CA LEU A 182 -6.37 2.85 11.66
C LEU A 182 -5.98 2.43 10.23
N VAL A 183 -6.95 1.93 9.47
CA VAL A 183 -6.76 1.63 8.05
C VAL A 183 -7.49 2.69 7.24
N VAL A 184 -6.83 3.22 6.22
CA VAL A 184 -7.40 4.24 5.33
C VAL A 184 -7.41 3.72 3.89
N SER A 185 -8.57 3.75 3.23
CA SER A 185 -8.68 3.40 1.82
C SER A 185 -8.51 4.63 0.95
N VAL A 186 -7.68 4.51 -0.08
CA VAL A 186 -7.48 5.53 -1.10
C VAL A 186 -7.87 4.95 -2.45
N THR A 187 -8.76 5.64 -3.17
CA THR A 187 -9.19 5.25 -4.51
C THR A 187 -9.03 6.40 -5.49
N ARG A 188 -8.84 6.07 -6.75
CA ARG A 188 -9.03 7.01 -7.86
C ARG A 188 -10.51 7.01 -8.25
N ALA A 189 -11.09 8.18 -8.49
CA ALA A 189 -12.45 8.25 -9.05
C ALA A 189 -12.48 7.58 -10.42
N PRO A 190 -13.57 6.91 -10.82
CA PRO A 190 -13.83 6.72 -12.24
C PRO A 190 -14.03 8.10 -12.86
N GLY A 191 -13.25 8.43 -13.88
CA GLY A 191 -13.42 9.66 -14.65
C GLY A 191 -14.84 9.79 -15.15
N ALA A 192 -15.38 11.01 -15.09
CA ALA A 192 -16.63 11.31 -15.79
C ALA A 192 -16.48 10.89 -17.26
N PRO A 193 -17.52 10.28 -17.88
CA PRO A 193 -17.49 10.01 -19.31
C PRO A 193 -17.09 11.28 -20.06
N GLY A 194 -16.04 11.20 -20.87
CA GLY A 194 -15.62 12.33 -21.69
C GLY A 194 -16.82 12.85 -22.49
N ALA A 195 -16.99 14.16 -22.54
CA ALA A 195 -18.03 14.75 -23.38
C ALA A 195 -17.87 14.20 -24.81
N PRO A 196 -18.96 13.82 -25.50
CA PRO A 196 -18.88 13.40 -26.89
C PRO A 196 -18.08 14.43 -27.66
N GLY A 197 -17.05 13.97 -28.38
CA GLY A 197 -16.25 14.87 -29.22
C GLY A 197 -17.18 15.67 -30.12
N ALA A 198 -16.95 16.98 -30.23
CA ALA A 198 -17.71 17.81 -31.13
C ALA A 198 -17.69 17.18 -32.54
N PRO A 199 -18.82 17.12 -33.26
CA PRO A 199 -18.83 16.64 -34.63
C PRO A 199 -17.74 17.35 -35.43
N GLY A 200 -16.93 16.57 -36.16
CA GLY A 200 -15.91 17.13 -37.03
C GLY A 200 -16.55 18.15 -37.98
N ALA A 201 -15.91 19.32 -38.13
CA ALA A 201 -16.37 20.31 -39.10
C ALA A 201 -16.46 19.65 -40.48
N PRO A 202 -17.53 19.91 -41.26
CA PRO A 202 -17.60 19.45 -42.64
C PRO A 202 -16.33 19.83 -43.40
N GLY A 203 -15.77 18.88 -44.14
CA GLY A 203 -14.62 19.14 -45.00
C GLY A 203 -14.94 20.28 -45.97
N ALA A 204 -13.97 21.18 -46.17
CA ALA A 204 -14.11 22.24 -47.16
C ALA A 204 -14.39 21.63 -48.55
N PRO A 205 -15.28 22.23 -49.37
CA PRO A 205 -15.48 21.80 -50.74
C PRO A 205 -14.15 21.76 -51.49
N GLY A 206 -13.90 20.67 -52.23
CA GLY A 206 -12.72 20.57 -53.08
C GLY A 206 -12.70 21.68 -54.12
N ALA A 207 -11.53 22.29 -54.33
CA ALA A 207 -11.35 23.25 -55.40
C ALA A 207 -11.60 22.58 -56.77
N PRO A 208 -12.19 23.29 -57.76
CA PRO A 208 -12.34 22.77 -59.11
C PRO A 208 -10.98 22.37 -59.70
N GLY A 209 -10.92 21.20 -60.34
CA GLY A 209 -9.71 20.72 -60.99
C GLY A 209 -9.31 21.61 -62.16
N ALA A 210 -8.03 21.95 -62.24
CA ALA A 210 -7.42 22.53 -63.44
C ALA A 210 -7.25 21.44 -64.51
N PRO A 211 -7.35 21.79 -65.82
CA PRO A 211 -7.22 20.82 -66.91
C PRO A 211 -5.82 20.20 -66.99
N ASP A 212 -5.78 18.95 -67.42
CA ASP A 212 -4.63 18.03 -67.36
C ASP A 212 -3.42 18.48 -68.20
N ALA A 213 -2.24 18.43 -67.59
CA ALA A 213 -0.95 18.39 -68.27
C ALA A 213 -0.44 16.93 -68.34
N PRO A 214 0.29 16.51 -69.39
CA PRO A 214 0.78 15.14 -69.53
C PRO A 214 1.76 14.75 -68.41
N GLY A 215 1.58 13.53 -67.90
CA GLY A 215 2.06 13.09 -66.58
C GLY A 215 3.56 12.94 -66.38
N ALA A 216 4.01 13.39 -65.21
CA ALA A 216 5.21 12.90 -64.53
C ALA A 216 4.84 11.85 -63.48
N PRO A 217 5.71 10.87 -63.16
CA PRO A 217 5.38 9.80 -62.22
C PRO A 217 5.16 10.34 -60.79
N ARG A 218 4.17 9.75 -60.12
CA ARG A 218 3.69 10.14 -58.80
C ARG A 218 4.72 9.77 -57.72
N ALA A 219 5.16 10.75 -56.92
CA ALA A 219 5.92 10.47 -55.71
C ALA A 219 5.03 9.75 -54.68
N PRO A 220 5.55 8.78 -53.91
CA PRO A 220 4.78 8.11 -52.87
C PRO A 220 4.44 9.07 -51.72
N ASP A 221 3.24 8.91 -51.17
CA ASP A 221 2.71 9.74 -50.10
C ASP A 221 3.62 9.69 -48.86
N ALA A 222 3.95 10.85 -48.31
CA ALA A 222 4.63 10.94 -47.02
C ALA A 222 3.69 10.40 -45.94
N SER A 223 4.00 9.21 -45.45
CA SER A 223 3.33 8.59 -44.30
C SER A 223 3.33 9.61 -43.14
N GLY A 224 2.14 9.98 -42.68
CA GLY A 224 1.97 10.96 -41.61
C GLY A 224 2.79 10.57 -40.39
N ALA A 225 3.64 11.49 -39.93
CA ALA A 225 4.40 11.29 -38.70
C ALA A 225 3.43 10.96 -37.55
N PRO A 226 3.72 9.96 -36.70
CA PRO A 226 2.92 9.69 -35.52
C PRO A 226 2.85 10.96 -34.68
N ARG A 227 1.63 11.36 -34.31
CA ARG A 227 1.41 12.45 -33.36
C ARG A 227 2.17 12.09 -32.08
N PRO A 228 2.95 13.00 -31.48
CA PRO A 228 3.55 12.73 -30.18
C PRO A 228 2.44 12.36 -29.19
N PRO A 229 2.68 11.45 -28.23
CA PRO A 229 1.72 11.16 -27.17
C PRO A 229 1.22 12.47 -26.59
N GLY A 230 -0.10 12.64 -26.55
CA GLY A 230 -0.70 13.80 -25.90
C GLY A 230 -0.15 13.90 -24.48
N ALA A 231 0.24 15.12 -24.08
CA ALA A 231 0.51 15.38 -22.67
C ALA A 231 -0.74 14.98 -21.87
N PRO A 232 -0.59 14.28 -20.73
CA PRO A 232 -1.73 13.82 -19.96
C PRO A 232 -2.64 15.01 -19.61
N ASP A 233 -3.90 14.87 -19.98
CA ASP A 233 -4.95 15.85 -19.79
C ASP A 233 -4.99 16.22 -18.29
N GLY A 234 -4.75 17.50 -17.97
CA GLY A 234 -4.64 18.03 -16.61
C GLY A 234 -5.94 18.03 -15.79
N ASN A 235 -6.83 17.07 -16.03
CA ASN A 235 -8.05 16.83 -15.24
C ASN A 235 -8.21 15.34 -14.87
N GLY A 236 -7.10 14.60 -14.83
CA GLY A 236 -7.09 13.20 -14.41
C GLY A 236 -7.56 13.04 -12.96
N ASP A 237 -8.39 12.03 -12.73
CA ASP A 237 -8.98 11.69 -11.44
C ASP A 237 -7.95 11.74 -10.30
N LEU A 238 -8.11 12.74 -9.43
CA LEU A 238 -7.26 12.89 -8.26
C LEU A 238 -7.60 11.77 -7.25
N PRO A 239 -6.58 11.13 -6.64
CA PRO A 239 -6.81 10.20 -5.55
C PRO A 239 -7.52 10.89 -4.39
N ARG A 240 -8.45 10.18 -3.75
CA ARG A 240 -9.17 10.67 -2.57
C ARG A 240 -9.31 9.56 -1.54
N ILE A 241 -9.57 9.94 -0.30
CA ILE A 241 -9.96 8.99 0.74
C ILE A 241 -11.35 8.46 0.44
N ASP A 242 -11.49 7.14 0.40
CA ASP A 242 -12.76 6.44 0.20
C ASP A 242 -13.41 6.06 1.53
N ASP A 243 -12.62 5.47 2.43
CA ASP A 243 -13.06 4.99 3.74
C ASP A 243 -11.92 5.08 4.77
N HIS A 244 -12.27 5.10 6.05
CA HIS A 244 -11.33 4.93 7.16
C HIS A 244 -11.98 4.04 8.23
N ARG A 245 -11.24 3.08 8.77
CA ARG A 245 -11.74 2.20 9.83
C ARG A 245 -10.72 1.97 10.92
N LEU A 246 -11.21 2.04 12.16
CA LEU A 246 -10.42 1.74 13.34
C LEU A 246 -10.62 0.28 13.73
N PHE A 247 -9.56 -0.36 14.22
CA PHE A 247 -9.55 -1.72 14.74
C PHE A 247 -8.85 -1.77 16.09
N CYS A 248 -9.32 -2.66 16.97
CA CYS A 248 -8.73 -2.92 18.27
C CYS A 248 -8.55 -4.43 18.46
N TRP A 249 -7.50 -4.83 19.18
CA TRP A 249 -7.31 -6.21 19.56
C TRP A 249 -8.25 -6.59 20.71
N ASP A 250 -9.09 -7.60 20.52
CA ASP A 250 -10.06 -8.07 21.52
C ASP A 250 -9.52 -9.21 22.42
N GLY A 251 -8.29 -9.65 22.18
CA GLY A 251 -7.68 -10.82 22.83
C GLY A 251 -7.48 -12.01 21.89
N HIS A 252 -8.21 -12.05 20.77
CA HIS A 252 -8.20 -13.14 19.80
C HIS A 252 -8.08 -12.67 18.35
N SER A 253 -8.62 -11.49 18.04
CA SER A 253 -8.66 -10.94 16.69
C SER A 253 -8.68 -9.40 16.69
N PHE A 254 -8.57 -8.81 15.50
CA PHE A 254 -8.75 -7.36 15.31
C PHE A 254 -10.22 -7.08 14.99
N ALA A 255 -10.93 -6.52 15.96
CA ALA A 255 -12.33 -6.15 15.84
C ALA A 255 -12.48 -4.69 15.38
N PRO A 256 -13.42 -4.39 14.46
CA PRO A 256 -13.76 -3.01 14.11
C PRO A 256 -14.16 -2.20 15.35
N SER A 257 -13.78 -0.93 15.36
CA SER A 257 -14.03 0.01 16.44
C SER A 257 -14.36 1.40 15.90
N SER A 258 -14.74 2.31 16.80
CA SER A 258 -15.19 3.66 16.47
C SER A 258 -14.18 4.72 16.89
N PHE A 259 -14.23 5.84 16.17
CA PHE A 259 -13.68 7.10 16.63
C PHE A 259 -14.65 8.23 16.26
N THR A 260 -14.48 9.38 16.91
CA THR A 260 -15.16 10.63 16.56
C THR A 260 -14.15 11.70 16.22
N LEU A 261 -14.62 12.77 15.58
CA LEU A 261 -13.81 13.96 15.36
C LEU A 261 -14.00 14.94 16.51
N ALA A 262 -12.90 15.53 16.99
CA ALA A 262 -12.97 16.73 17.82
C ALA A 262 -13.32 17.92 16.93
N ASP A 263 -14.32 18.69 17.37
CA ASP A 263 -14.73 19.96 16.76
C ASP A 263 -13.65 21.06 16.92
#